data_AF-A0A954T3Y6-F1
#
_entry.id   AF-A0A954T3Y6-F1
#
_cell.length_a   1.000
_cell.length_b   1.000
_cell.length_c   1.000
_cell.angle_alpha   90.00
_cell.angle_beta   90.00
_cell.angle_gamma   90.00
#
_symmetry.space_group_name_H-M   'P 1'
#
loop_
_entity.id
_entity.type
_entity.pdbx_description
1 polymer ?
#
loop_
_entity_poly.entity_id
_entity_poly.type
_entity_poly.pdbx_seq_one_letter_code
_entity_poly.pdbx_strand_id
1 'polypeptide(L)'
;MAIKLTPDSFLAGIRQSGLVDLDRLDAVLRELKSSDVHLQDSEAIAEALVERELVTQWQVTKLLQGKFKGFILGRYRLLDLLGRGEMSSVYLAEHVMMKRRCAVKVLPAHRVKDTSYLGRF
;
A
#
# COMPACT_ATOMS: atom_id res chain seq x y z
N MET A 1 8.12 19.84 -8.55
CA MET A 1 7.99 19.81 -7.08
C MET A 1 6.82 18.89 -6.74
N ALA A 2 7.08 17.70 -6.19
CA ALA A 2 5.99 16.87 -5.70
C ALA A 2 5.42 17.57 -4.46
N ILE A 3 4.10 17.82 -4.46
CA ILE A 3 3.41 18.34 -3.28
C ILE A 3 3.61 17.29 -2.17
N LYS A 4 4.38 17.61 -1.13
CA LYS A 4 4.53 16.74 0.04
C LYS A 4 3.15 16.63 0.68
N LEU A 5 2.67 15.39 0.84
CA LEU A 5 1.40 15.11 1.50
C LEU A 5 1.51 15.52 2.98
N THR A 6 0.53 16.24 3.51
CA THR A 6 0.54 16.60 4.93
C THR A 6 0.43 15.35 5.82
N PRO A 7 0.96 15.37 7.05
CA PRO A 7 0.88 14.23 7.96
C PRO A 7 -0.55 13.73 8.17
N ASP A 8 -1.51 14.66 8.35
CA ASP A 8 -2.91 14.31 8.49
C ASP A 8 -3.48 13.61 7.26
N SER A 9 -3.14 14.10 6.06
CA SER A 9 -3.57 13.48 4.80
C SER A 9 -2.92 12.11 4.59
N PHE A 10 -1.65 11.96 5.00
CA PHE A 10 -0.94 10.68 4.96
C PHE A 10 -1.57 9.65 5.90
N LEU A 11 -1.84 10.03 7.14
CA LEU A 11 -2.51 9.19 8.13
C LEU A 11 -3.94 8.84 7.70
N ALA A 12 -4.67 9.78 7.11
CA ALA A 12 -5.97 9.51 6.51
C ALA A 12 -5.86 8.48 5.37
N GLY A 13 -4.82 8.61 4.53
CA GLY A 13 -4.49 7.63 3.49
C GLY A 13 -4.23 6.24 4.04
N ILE A 14 -3.43 6.11 5.12
CA ILE A 14 -3.17 4.82 5.78
C ILE A 14 -4.48 4.20 6.28
N ARG A 15 -5.31 4.98 7.00
CA ARG A 15 -6.60 4.49 7.52
C ARG A 15 -7.53 4.02 6.41
N GLN A 16 -7.59 4.74 5.30
CA GLN A 16 -8.42 4.37 4.14
C GLN A 16 -7.86 3.20 3.33
N SER A 17 -6.57 2.90 3.46
CA SER A 17 -5.91 1.86 2.68
C SER A 17 -6.22 0.43 3.12
N GLY A 18 -6.61 0.25 4.38
CA GLY A 18 -6.81 -1.07 4.98
C GLY A 18 -5.52 -1.89 5.14
N LEU A 19 -4.34 -1.26 5.04
CA LEU A 19 -3.05 -1.93 5.18
C LEU A 19 -2.70 -2.29 6.63
N VAL A 20 -3.13 -1.44 7.56
CA VAL A 20 -2.88 -1.57 9.00
C VAL A 20 -4.22 -1.53 9.70
N ASP A 21 -4.40 -2.43 10.66
CA ASP A 21 -5.55 -2.40 11.58
C ASP A 21 -5.59 -1.06 12.34
N LEU A 22 -6.79 -0.51 12.56
CA LEU A 22 -6.94 0.84 13.14
C LEU A 22 -6.46 0.91 14.59
N ASP A 23 -6.76 -0.11 15.39
CA ASP A 23 -6.34 -0.15 16.79
C ASP A 23 -4.82 -0.29 16.89
N ARG A 24 -4.23 -1.12 16.01
CA ARG A 24 -2.78 -1.26 15.90
C ARG A 24 -2.10 0.03 15.43
N LEU A 25 -2.68 0.74 14.47
CA LEU A 25 -2.16 2.03 14.00
C LEU A 25 -2.16 3.06 15.13
N ASP A 26 -3.28 3.19 15.84
CA ASP A 26 -3.40 4.18 16.92
C ASP A 26 -2.47 3.86 18.10
N ALA A 27 -2.23 2.57 18.40
CA ALA A 27 -1.23 2.15 19.39
C ALA A 27 0.19 2.61 18.99
N VAL A 28 0.58 2.36 17.74
CA VAL A 28 1.90 2.75 17.21
C VAL A 28 2.06 4.27 17.20
N LEU A 29 1.03 5.02 16.82
CA LEU A 29 1.09 6.48 16.84
C LEU A 29 1.25 7.04 18.26
N ARG A 30 0.68 6.40 19.29
CA ARG A 30 0.91 6.79 20.69
C ARG A 30 2.35 6.52 21.13
N GLU A 31 2.91 5.38 20.74
CA GLU A 31 4.32 5.06 21.01
C GLU A 31 5.26 6.08 20.35
N LEU A 32 5.01 6.41 19.07
CA LEU A 32 5.84 7.39 18.35
C LEU A 32 5.79 8.79 18.98
N LYS A 33 4.63 9.23 19.52
CA LYS A 33 4.55 10.47 20.30
C LYS A 33 5.43 10.46 21.54
N SER A 34 5.59 9.31 22.18
CA SER A 34 6.40 9.18 23.40
C SER A 34 7.90 9.07 23.13
N SER A 35 8.31 8.71 21.91
CA SER A 35 9.70 8.47 21.51
C SER A 35 10.33 9.62 20.71
N ASP A 36 9.79 10.84 20.82
CA ASP A 36 10.30 12.06 20.13
C ASP A 36 10.28 12.01 18.59
N VAL A 37 9.51 11.08 18.00
CA VAL A 37 9.31 11.04 16.55
C VAL A 37 8.39 12.19 16.14
N HIS A 38 8.85 13.01 15.20
CA HIS A 38 8.09 14.14 14.68
C HIS A 38 6.88 13.65 13.88
N LEU A 39 5.73 13.52 14.56
CA LEU A 39 4.44 13.26 13.89
C LEU A 39 3.96 14.40 12.97
N GLN A 40 4.72 15.49 12.90
CA GLN A 40 4.52 16.57 11.93
C GLN A 40 5.22 16.28 10.58
N ASP A 41 5.94 15.16 10.46
CA ASP A 41 6.59 14.75 9.22
C ASP A 41 6.01 13.41 8.72
N SER A 42 5.39 13.47 7.53
CA SER A 42 4.86 12.29 6.85
C SER A 42 5.95 11.26 6.53
N GLU A 43 7.17 11.70 6.24
CA GLU A 43 8.30 10.81 5.91
C GLU A 43 8.80 10.06 7.15
N ALA A 44 8.90 10.75 8.30
CA ALA A 44 9.26 10.11 9.57
C ALA A 44 8.22 9.08 10.02
N ILE A 45 6.91 9.39 9.89
CA ILE A 45 5.85 8.42 10.18
C ILE A 45 5.95 7.22 9.23
N ALA A 46 6.15 7.49 7.94
CA ALA A 46 6.32 6.48 6.90
C ALA A 46 7.45 5.50 7.23
N GLU A 47 8.64 6.01 7.54
CA GLU A 47 9.82 5.22 7.91
C GLU A 47 9.55 4.35 9.13
N ALA A 48 9.00 4.93 10.20
CA ALA A 48 8.66 4.20 11.42
C ALA A 48 7.67 3.05 11.19
N LEU A 49 6.70 3.21 10.27
CA LEU A 49 5.77 2.14 9.94
C LEU A 49 6.41 1.02 9.11
N VAL A 50 7.41 1.33 8.28
CA VAL A 50 8.19 0.35 7.51
C VAL A 50 9.12 -0.44 8.43
N GLU A 51 9.84 0.24 9.33
CA GLU A 51 10.72 -0.40 10.32
C GLU A 51 9.98 -1.39 11.21
N ARG A 52 8.70 -1.11 11.50
CA ARG A 52 7.80 -1.98 12.28
C ARG A 52 7.09 -3.06 11.46
N GLU A 53 7.44 -3.19 10.18
CA GLU A 53 6.87 -4.16 9.22
C GLU A 53 5.33 -4.08 9.07
N LEU A 54 4.73 -2.93 9.39
CA LEU A 54 3.28 -2.72 9.25
C LEU A 54 2.90 -2.47 7.79
N VAL A 55 3.80 -1.84 7.06
CA VAL A 55 3.70 -1.50 5.66
C VAL A 55 5.05 -1.75 4.98
N THR A 56 5.03 -1.86 3.66
CA THR A 56 6.24 -2.00 2.83
C THR A 56 6.70 -0.64 2.32
N GLN A 57 7.97 -0.56 1.93
CA GLN A 57 8.50 0.64 1.26
C GLN A 57 7.68 1.04 0.03
N TRP A 58 7.25 0.04 -0.76
CA TRP A 58 6.42 0.28 -1.93
C TRP A 58 5.05 0.88 -1.57
N GLN A 59 4.37 0.35 -0.55
CA GLN A 59 3.08 0.86 -0.08
C GLN A 59 3.20 2.32 0.39
N VAL A 60 4.20 2.62 1.22
CA VAL A 60 4.46 3.97 1.72
C VAL A 60 4.77 4.94 0.58
N THR A 61 5.60 4.54 -0.38
CA THR A 61 5.89 5.35 -1.56
C THR A 61 4.61 5.72 -2.33
N LYS A 62 3.64 4.79 -2.42
CA LYS A 62 2.34 5.07 -3.05
C LYS A 62 1.45 5.95 -2.18
N LEU A 63 1.41 5.71 -0.87
CA LEU A 63 0.64 6.53 0.08
C LEU A 63 1.11 7.99 0.10
N LEU A 64 2.43 8.24 0.10
CA LEU A 64 3.02 9.58 0.02
C LEU A 64 2.70 10.28 -1.31
N GLN A 65 2.40 9.53 -2.38
CA GLN A 65 1.87 10.06 -3.65
C GLN A 65 0.35 10.31 -3.61
N GLY A 66 -0.31 10.16 -2.45
CA GLY A 66 -1.76 10.27 -2.30
C GLY A 66 -2.54 9.04 -2.79
N LYS A 67 -1.86 7.92 -3.11
CA LYS A 67 -2.51 6.70 -3.59
C LYS A 67 -2.75 5.76 -2.41
N PHE A 68 -3.98 5.77 -1.91
CA PHE A 68 -4.40 4.92 -0.78
C PHE A 68 -5.22 3.70 -1.19
N LYS A 69 -5.65 3.59 -2.45
CA LYS A 69 -6.47 2.47 -2.97
C LYS A 69 -5.62 1.43 -3.70
N GLY A 70 -6.14 0.20 -3.77
CA GLY A 70 -5.59 -0.86 -4.63
C GLY A 70 -4.48 -1.68 -4.01
N PHE A 71 -4.24 -1.58 -2.69
CA PHE A 71 -3.29 -2.43 -1.98
C PHE A 71 -3.85 -3.79 -1.57
N ILE A 72 -5.17 -3.92 -1.47
CA ILE A 72 -5.86 -5.16 -1.11
C ILE A 72 -6.71 -5.61 -2.29
N LEU A 73 -6.47 -6.82 -2.79
CA LEU A 73 -7.23 -7.47 -3.86
C LEU A 73 -7.82 -8.77 -3.32
N GLY A 74 -9.09 -8.71 -2.89
CA GLY A 74 -9.74 -9.84 -2.22
C GLY A 74 -8.98 -10.25 -0.97
N ARG A 75 -8.41 -11.47 -0.96
CA ARG A 75 -7.62 -12.01 0.17
C ARG A 75 -6.12 -11.77 0.05
N TYR A 76 -5.69 -10.93 -0.89
CA TYR A 76 -4.28 -10.68 -1.16
C TYR A 76 -3.91 -9.23 -0.83
N ARG A 77 -2.86 -9.07 -0.03
CA ARG A 77 -2.22 -7.78 0.22
C ARG A 77 -1.04 -7.63 -0.74
N LEU A 78 -1.06 -6.61 -1.58
CA LEU A 78 0.03 -6.29 -2.49
C LEU A 78 1.21 -5.70 -1.70
N LEU A 79 2.38 -6.30 -1.85
CA LEU A 79 3.60 -5.94 -1.15
C LEU A 79 4.55 -5.12 -2.02
N ASP A 80 4.61 -5.39 -3.33
CA ASP A 80 5.47 -4.66 -4.26
C ASP A 80 4.97 -4.79 -5.70
N LEU A 81 5.44 -3.91 -6.60
CA LEU A 81 5.29 -4.04 -8.04
C LEU A 81 6.50 -4.79 -8.62
N LEU A 82 6.28 -6.02 -9.10
CA LEU A 82 7.34 -6.83 -9.74
C LEU A 82 7.59 -6.41 -11.18
N GLY A 83 6.55 -5.94 -11.89
CA GLY A 83 6.70 -5.53 -13.27
C GLY A 83 5.44 -4.87 -13.82
N ARG A 84 5.63 -3.96 -14.76
CA ARG A 84 4.54 -3.29 -15.48
C ARG A 84 4.75 -3.49 -16.98
N GLY A 85 3.80 -4.16 -17.61
CA GLY A 85 3.72 -4.25 -19.06
C GLY A 85 2.69 -3.26 -19.60
N GLU A 86 2.62 -3.17 -20.93
CA GLU A 86 1.58 -2.41 -21.63
C GLU A 86 0.16 -2.89 -21.23
N MET A 87 0.05 -4.19 -21.01
CA MET A 87 -1.22 -4.90 -20.89
C MET A 87 -1.58 -5.32 -19.48
N SER A 88 -0.67 -5.25 -18.50
CA SER A 88 -0.95 -5.70 -17.12
C SER A 88 0.11 -5.20 -16.16
N SER A 89 -0.17 -5.29 -14.87
CA SER A 89 0.83 -5.12 -13.82
C SER A 89 0.93 -6.40 -13.00
N VAL A 90 2.15 -6.82 -12.67
CA VAL A 90 2.40 -7.99 -11.82
C VAL A 90 2.92 -7.49 -10.49
N TYR A 91 2.26 -7.92 -9.41
CA TYR A 91 2.59 -7.52 -8.06
C TYR A 91 3.06 -8.72 -7.26
N LEU A 92 4.01 -8.50 -6.36
CA LEU A 92 4.22 -9.40 -5.24
C LEU A 92 3.06 -9.20 -4.29
N ALA A 93 2.41 -10.29 -3.88
CA ALA A 93 1.31 -10.24 -2.93
C ALA A 93 1.46 -11.33 -1.88
N GLU A 94 0.79 -11.15 -0.75
CA GLU A 94 0.68 -12.14 0.31
C GLU A 94 -0.79 -12.43 0.62
N HIS A 95 -1.13 -13.71 0.70
CA HIS A 95 -2.46 -14.10 1.15
C HIS A 95 -2.62 -13.80 2.64
N VAL A 96 -3.63 -13.01 3.02
CA VAL A 96 -3.75 -12.42 4.37
C VAL A 96 -3.81 -13.45 5.51
N MET A 97 -4.49 -14.58 5.31
CA MET A 97 -4.59 -15.68 6.29
C MET A 97 -3.41 -16.66 6.22
N MET A 98 -3.14 -17.22 5.05
CA MET A 98 -2.12 -18.26 4.86
C MET A 98 -0.66 -17.74 4.90
N LYS A 99 -0.45 -16.43 4.85
CA LYS A 99 0.88 -15.78 4.79
C LYS A 99 1.78 -16.28 3.65
N ARG A 100 1.18 -16.82 2.59
CA ARG A 100 1.90 -17.29 1.40
C ARG A 100 2.11 -16.14 0.43
N ARG A 101 3.35 -15.95 -0.02
CA ARG A 101 3.70 -14.98 -1.07
C ARG A 101 3.46 -15.56 -2.46
N CYS A 102 2.95 -14.75 -3.39
CA CYS A 102 2.75 -15.12 -4.79
C CYS A 102 2.78 -13.89 -5.70
N ALA A 103 2.94 -14.12 -7.00
CA ALA A 103 2.73 -13.07 -8.01
C ALA A 103 1.25 -12.96 -8.36
N VAL A 104 0.70 -11.74 -8.38
CA VAL A 104 -0.67 -11.44 -8.80
C VAL A 104 -0.61 -10.54 -10.03
N LYS A 105 -1.16 -11.04 -11.14
CA LYS A 105 -1.29 -10.27 -12.39
C LYS A 105 -2.63 -9.55 -12.40
N VAL A 106 -2.58 -8.23 -12.52
CA VAL A 106 -3.74 -7.34 -12.50
C VAL A 106 -3.93 -6.77 -13.91
N LEU A 107 -5.13 -6.98 -14.45
CA LEU A 107 -5.55 -6.45 -15.75
C LEU A 107 -6.27 -5.11 -15.57
N PRO A 108 -6.10 -4.12 -16.46
CA PRO A 108 -6.84 -2.87 -16.40
C PRO A 108 -8.33 -3.10 -16.63
N ALA A 109 -9.19 -2.63 -15.71
CA ALA A 109 -10.63 -2.85 -15.76
C ALA A 109 -11.29 -2.45 -17.10
N HIS A 110 -10.78 -1.39 -17.75
CA HIS A 110 -11.32 -0.90 -19.02
C HIS A 110 -11.09 -1.85 -20.21
N ARG A 111 -10.15 -2.81 -20.11
CA ARG A 111 -9.86 -3.78 -21.17
C ARG A 111 -10.48 -5.15 -20.94
N VAL A 112 -11.04 -5.41 -19.76
CA VAL A 112 -11.66 -6.72 -19.42
C VAL A 112 -12.89 -7.00 -20.30
N LYS A 113 -13.53 -5.99 -20.88
CA LYS A 113 -14.67 -6.18 -21.81
C LYS A 113 -14.25 -6.58 -23.23
N ASP A 114 -12.96 -6.50 -23.55
CA ASP A 114 -12.42 -6.95 -24.83
C ASP A 114 -12.09 -8.45 -24.73
N THR A 115 -12.92 -9.27 -25.37
CA THR A 115 -12.80 -10.74 -25.36
C THR A 115 -11.50 -11.22 -26.01
N SER A 116 -10.99 -10.50 -27.01
CA SER A 116 -9.71 -10.82 -27.65
C SER A 116 -8.52 -10.58 -26.72
N TYR A 117 -8.65 -9.60 -25.82
CA TYR A 117 -7.68 -9.28 -24.80
C TYR A 117 -7.70 -10.30 -23.65
N LEU A 118 -8.89 -10.69 -23.18
CA LEU A 118 -9.03 -11.71 -22.14
C LEU A 118 -8.49 -13.07 -22.58
N GLY A 119 -8.70 -13.47 -23.84
CA GLY A 119 -8.25 -14.77 -24.35
C GLY A 119 -6.73 -14.98 -24.38
N ARG A 120 -5.93 -13.98 -23.99
CA ARG A 120 -4.46 -14.07 -23.88
C ARG A 120 -3.97 -14.43 -22.47
N PHE A 121 -4.88 -14.63 -21.52
CA PHE A 121 -4.59 -14.92 -20.10
C PHE A 121 -5.44 -16.07 -19.59
#